data_AF-A0A7D8YV22-F1
#
_entry.id   AF-A0A7D8YV22-F1
#
_cell.length_a   1.000
_cell.length_b   1.000
_cell.length_c   1.000
_cell.angle_alpha   90.00
_cell.angle_beta   90.00
_cell.angle_gamma   90.00
#
_symmetry.space_group_name_H-M   'P 1'
#
loop_
_entity.id
_entity.type
_entity.pdbx_description
1 polymer ?
#
loop_
_entity_poly.entity_id
_entity_poly.type
_entity_poly.pdbx_seq_one_letter_code
_entity_poly.pdbx_strand_id
1 'polypeptide(L)'
;MPDASLPITHATPSEAGRLDLPGFATLIPGNPAEGLLWARAGGTPEQGRWLSYAGWIGEQPGAGLGVFAPDFATWGPTGRTCWLKMLAEADAYLNAHDERWCLRPHARHLLPDPQQCLNLLRSRADQESGGPARIELILEPTAFLTPQMLPTGEDHIARAVAALGDRPEVVALIATNVRTVARDGAEAELALCEVEEGELPPAWILEPLEAIAARRGLPLFRPSPAPSG
;
A
#
# COMPACT_ATOMS: atom_id res chain seq x y z
N MET A 1 9.02 -7.65 25.63
CA MET A 1 8.35 -8.11 24.40
C MET A 1 9.01 -7.39 23.24
N PRO A 2 9.41 -8.06 22.16
CA PRO A 2 10.05 -7.38 21.04
C PRO A 2 9.05 -6.41 20.42
N ASP A 3 9.51 -5.17 20.24
CA ASP A 3 8.81 -4.03 19.69
C ASP A 3 8.40 -4.33 18.23
N ALA A 4 7.10 -4.50 17.97
CA ALA A 4 6.56 -4.99 16.69
C ALA A 4 6.39 -3.86 15.66
N SER A 5 7.39 -3.00 15.55
CA SER A 5 7.46 -1.91 14.58
C SER A 5 8.01 -2.41 13.23
N LEU A 6 7.35 -2.11 12.11
CA LEU A 6 7.70 -2.62 10.77
C LEU A 6 8.29 -1.49 9.94
N PRO A 7 9.29 -1.67 9.07
CA PRO A 7 9.77 -0.60 8.19
C PRO A 7 8.62 0.00 7.35
N ILE A 8 8.79 1.23 6.84
CA ILE A 8 7.91 1.94 5.88
C ILE A 8 7.64 1.06 4.64
N THR A 9 8.42 0.00 4.46
CA THR A 9 8.64 -0.77 3.26
C THR A 9 8.42 -2.26 3.58
N HIS A 10 7.26 -2.82 3.21
CA HIS A 10 6.86 -4.20 3.59
C HIS A 10 7.78 -5.34 3.08
N ALA A 11 8.87 -5.04 2.37
CA ALA A 11 9.67 -6.05 1.68
C ALA A 11 10.92 -6.53 2.46
N THR A 12 11.53 -5.72 3.34
CA THR A 12 12.60 -6.17 4.27
C THR A 12 12.75 -5.23 5.47
N PRO A 13 12.90 -5.74 6.71
CA PRO A 13 13.23 -4.93 7.87
C PRO A 13 14.70 -4.52 7.85
N SER A 14 15.05 -3.50 7.07
CA SER A 14 16.37 -2.86 7.19
C SER A 14 16.29 -1.37 6.88
N GLU A 15 16.67 -0.58 7.89
CA GLU A 15 17.12 0.83 7.84
C GLU A 15 16.13 1.93 7.43
N ALA A 16 15.01 1.62 6.79
CA ALA A 16 13.92 2.59 6.59
C ALA A 16 13.08 2.72 7.87
N GLY A 17 12.61 3.95 8.20
CA GLY A 17 11.77 4.25 9.37
C GLY A 17 10.61 3.27 9.53
N ARG A 18 10.00 3.18 10.70
CA ARG A 18 9.07 2.12 11.06
C ARG A 18 7.59 2.58 11.13
N LEU A 19 6.72 1.95 10.37
CA LEU A 19 5.27 1.94 10.55
C LEU A 19 4.88 0.89 11.61
N ASP A 20 4.37 1.33 12.75
CA ASP A 20 3.74 0.44 13.73
C ASP A 20 2.25 0.27 13.37
N LEU A 21 1.79 -0.97 13.26
CA LEU A 21 0.41 -1.35 12.96
C LEU A 21 -0.19 -2.25 14.04
N PRO A 22 0.09 -2.00 15.34
CA PRO A 22 -0.16 -2.98 16.36
C PRO A 22 -1.67 -3.15 16.53
N GLY A 23 -2.13 -4.38 16.55
CA GLY A 23 -3.55 -4.65 16.67
C GLY A 23 -4.33 -4.53 15.38
N PHE A 24 -3.75 -4.21 14.20
CA PHE A 24 -4.55 -3.95 13.00
C PHE A 24 -4.58 -5.09 11.98
N ALA A 25 -3.41 -5.58 11.55
CA ALA A 25 -3.27 -6.58 10.51
C ALA A 25 -1.90 -7.25 10.56
N THR A 26 -1.85 -8.54 10.23
CA THR A 26 -0.56 -9.25 10.07
C THR A 26 0.03 -8.93 8.70
N LEU A 27 1.28 -8.47 8.67
CA LEU A 27 1.95 -8.22 7.40
C LEU A 27 2.31 -9.49 6.64
N ILE A 28 2.14 -9.44 5.32
CA ILE A 28 2.71 -10.41 4.40
C ILE A 28 3.97 -9.79 3.79
N PRO A 29 5.17 -10.31 4.10
CA PRO A 29 6.41 -9.80 3.54
C PRO A 29 6.55 -10.16 2.06
N GLY A 30 7.29 -9.33 1.33
CA GLY A 30 7.69 -9.61 -0.06
C GLY A 30 6.67 -9.23 -1.12
N ASN A 31 6.76 -9.89 -2.29
CA ASN A 31 5.95 -9.59 -3.47
C ASN A 31 4.74 -10.55 -3.59
N PRO A 32 3.50 -10.05 -3.42
CA PRO A 32 2.28 -10.82 -3.66
C PRO A 32 2.19 -11.53 -4.99
N ALA A 33 2.77 -10.93 -6.04
CA ALA A 33 2.68 -11.39 -7.41
C ALA A 33 3.47 -12.71 -7.65
N GLU A 34 4.40 -13.06 -6.75
CA GLU A 34 5.27 -14.24 -6.86
C GLU A 34 4.69 -15.52 -6.24
N GLY A 35 3.46 -15.45 -5.71
CA GLY A 35 2.66 -16.63 -5.32
C GLY A 35 2.55 -16.89 -3.81
N LEU A 36 1.58 -17.76 -3.46
CA LEU A 36 1.17 -18.26 -2.12
C LEU A 36 1.52 -17.35 -0.92
N LEU A 37 1.18 -16.06 -1.03
CA LEU A 37 1.19 -14.99 -0.03
C LEU A 37 1.20 -15.46 1.45
N TRP A 38 0.10 -16.10 1.84
CA TRP A 38 -0.24 -16.75 3.13
C TRP A 38 0.67 -17.89 3.55
N ALA A 39 1.03 -18.79 2.63
CA ALA A 39 1.82 -19.97 2.95
C ALA A 39 3.27 -19.60 3.30
N ARG A 40 3.75 -18.46 2.75
CA ARG A 40 5.07 -17.90 3.02
C ARG A 40 5.09 -16.95 4.21
N ALA A 41 4.00 -16.21 4.46
CA ALA A 41 3.91 -15.29 5.60
C ALA A 41 4.09 -16.02 6.94
N GLY A 42 3.49 -17.20 7.08
CA GLY A 42 3.41 -17.90 8.37
C GLY A 42 2.60 -17.11 9.41
N GLY A 43 2.10 -17.78 10.45
CA GLY A 43 1.35 -17.14 11.53
C GLY A 43 -0.16 -16.98 11.25
N THR A 44 -0.81 -16.15 12.07
CA THR A 44 -2.26 -15.90 12.05
C THR A 44 -2.54 -14.44 11.74
N PRO A 45 -3.65 -14.11 11.06
CA PRO A 45 -4.00 -12.71 10.79
C PRO A 45 -4.46 -11.99 12.05
N GLU A 46 -3.92 -10.81 12.29
CA GLU A 46 -4.34 -9.92 13.36
C GLU A 46 -5.70 -9.31 13.02
N GLN A 47 -6.66 -9.42 13.94
CA GLN A 47 -8.07 -9.08 13.70
C GLN A 47 -8.67 -9.69 12.41
N GLY A 48 -8.16 -10.86 12.00
CA GLY A 48 -8.57 -11.48 10.74
C GLY A 48 -8.14 -10.72 9.48
N ARG A 49 -7.13 -9.83 9.58
CA ARG A 49 -6.57 -9.07 8.47
C ARG A 49 -5.13 -9.45 8.17
N TRP A 50 -4.86 -9.60 6.87
CA TRP A 50 -3.53 -9.56 6.30
C TRP A 50 -3.29 -8.22 5.62
N LEU A 51 -2.05 -7.73 5.61
CA LEU A 51 -1.68 -6.52 4.88
C LEU A 51 -0.44 -6.75 4.01
N SER A 52 -0.51 -6.32 2.75
CA SER A 52 0.65 -6.29 1.86
C SER A 52 0.57 -5.12 0.89
N TYR A 53 1.67 -4.86 0.18
CA TYR A 53 1.60 -4.11 -1.07
C TYR A 53 0.70 -4.80 -2.11
N ALA A 54 0.34 -4.08 -3.18
CA ALA A 54 -0.43 -4.63 -4.30
C ALA A 54 0.38 -5.51 -5.29
N GLY A 55 1.68 -5.68 -5.08
CA GLY A 55 2.55 -6.54 -5.89
C GLY A 55 3.08 -5.91 -7.16
N TRP A 56 4.17 -6.46 -7.71
CA TRP A 56 4.88 -5.94 -8.88
C TRP A 56 5.42 -7.08 -9.75
N ILE A 57 5.83 -6.78 -10.98
CA ILE A 57 6.46 -7.76 -11.87
C ILE A 57 7.98 -7.59 -11.85
N GLY A 58 8.68 -8.73 -11.95
CA GLY A 58 10.13 -8.79 -12.02
C GLY A 58 10.83 -8.54 -10.69
N GLU A 59 12.15 -8.64 -10.74
CA GLU A 59 12.99 -8.26 -9.61
C GLU A 59 13.07 -6.74 -9.51
N GLN A 60 12.89 -6.22 -8.30
CA GLN A 60 12.91 -4.78 -8.02
C GLN A 60 14.05 -4.49 -7.03
N PRO A 61 15.26 -4.15 -7.52
CA PRO A 61 16.35 -3.74 -6.66
C PRO A 61 15.90 -2.51 -5.88
N GLY A 62 15.88 -2.59 -4.55
CA GLY A 62 15.37 -1.51 -3.70
C GLY A 62 13.92 -1.67 -3.22
N ALA A 63 13.18 -2.72 -3.61
CA ALA A 63 11.83 -2.99 -3.08
C ALA A 63 11.84 -3.08 -1.55
N GLY A 64 12.91 -3.65 -0.98
CA GLY A 64 13.20 -3.67 0.45
C GLY A 64 13.20 -2.30 1.13
N LEU A 65 13.51 -1.25 0.37
CA LEU A 65 13.52 0.16 0.78
C LEU A 65 12.29 0.91 0.26
N GLY A 66 11.27 0.19 -0.23
CA GLY A 66 10.04 0.79 -0.76
C GLY A 66 10.27 1.61 -2.02
N VAL A 67 11.38 1.32 -2.70
CA VAL A 67 11.79 1.97 -3.93
C VAL A 67 11.54 0.99 -5.07
N PHE A 68 10.75 1.43 -6.04
CA PHE A 68 10.31 0.58 -7.14
C PHE A 68 10.61 1.26 -8.47
N ALA A 69 11.26 0.52 -9.36
CA ALA A 69 11.56 0.98 -10.71
C ALA A 69 10.32 0.86 -11.60
N PRO A 70 10.18 1.70 -12.64
CA PRO A 70 9.14 1.49 -13.65
C PRO A 70 9.37 0.16 -14.40
N ASP A 71 8.33 -0.65 -14.53
CA ASP A 71 8.33 -1.84 -15.37
C ASP A 71 7.04 -1.91 -16.19
N PHE A 72 7.17 -1.83 -17.51
CA PHE A 72 6.04 -1.94 -18.44
C PHE A 72 5.29 -3.27 -18.32
N ALA A 73 5.95 -4.35 -17.91
CA ALA A 73 5.30 -5.64 -17.70
C ALA A 73 4.23 -5.58 -16.59
N THR A 74 4.43 -4.72 -15.58
CA THR A 74 3.48 -4.51 -14.47
C THR A 74 2.15 -3.92 -14.95
N TRP A 75 2.18 -3.01 -15.93
CA TRP A 75 0.97 -2.36 -16.45
C TRP A 75 0.44 -2.99 -17.75
N GLY A 76 1.19 -3.93 -18.32
CA GLY A 76 0.83 -4.65 -19.54
C GLY A 76 -0.04 -5.88 -19.31
N PRO A 77 -0.27 -6.68 -20.38
CA PRO A 77 -1.05 -7.92 -20.31
C PRO A 77 -0.54 -8.93 -19.28
N THR A 78 0.78 -8.99 -19.08
CA THR A 78 1.44 -9.86 -18.09
C THR A 78 1.01 -9.48 -16.67
N GLY A 79 1.16 -8.21 -16.29
CA GLY A 79 0.72 -7.69 -15.00
C GLY A 79 -0.77 -7.91 -14.77
N ARG A 80 -1.61 -7.63 -15.77
CA ARG A 80 -3.06 -7.90 -15.68
C ARG A 80 -3.36 -9.37 -15.41
N THR A 81 -2.68 -10.29 -16.10
CA THR A 81 -2.87 -11.74 -15.91
C THR A 81 -2.44 -12.16 -14.51
N CYS A 82 -1.29 -11.66 -14.04
CA CYS A 82 -0.79 -11.91 -12.70
C CYS A 82 -1.77 -11.39 -11.63
N TRP A 83 -2.25 -10.15 -11.78
CA TRP A 83 -3.23 -9.52 -10.91
C TRP A 83 -4.51 -10.34 -10.77
N LEU A 84 -5.11 -10.75 -11.90
CA LEU A 84 -6.35 -11.56 -11.88
C LEU A 84 -6.13 -12.93 -11.23
N LYS A 85 -5.00 -13.58 -11.48
CA LYS A 85 -4.65 -14.84 -10.83
C LYS A 85 -4.52 -14.67 -9.31
N MET A 86 -3.80 -13.65 -8.87
CA MET A 86 -3.59 -13.34 -7.47
C MET A 86 -4.91 -13.05 -6.75
N LEU A 87 -5.79 -12.28 -7.38
CA LEU A 87 -7.14 -12.00 -6.88
C LEU A 87 -7.98 -13.28 -6.71
N ALA A 88 -7.97 -14.17 -7.71
CA ALA A 88 -8.72 -15.43 -7.65
C ALA A 88 -8.21 -16.38 -6.56
N GLU A 89 -6.89 -16.49 -6.42
CA GLU A 89 -6.27 -17.24 -5.32
C GLU A 89 -6.65 -16.64 -3.96
N ALA A 90 -6.73 -15.31 -3.89
CA ALA A 90 -7.10 -14.63 -2.66
C ALA A 90 -8.54 -14.83 -2.25
N ASP A 91 -9.49 -14.74 -3.18
CA ASP A 91 -10.89 -14.97 -2.84
C ASP A 91 -11.11 -16.40 -2.33
N ALA A 92 -10.48 -17.38 -2.96
CA ALA A 92 -10.63 -18.78 -2.56
C ALA A 92 -10.18 -19.00 -1.11
N TYR A 93 -9.04 -18.42 -0.73
CA TYR A 93 -8.52 -18.57 0.63
C TYR A 93 -9.32 -17.74 1.64
N LEU A 94 -9.53 -16.44 1.39
CA LEU A 94 -10.17 -15.53 2.35
C LEU A 94 -11.56 -16.01 2.72
N ASN A 95 -12.32 -16.51 1.74
CA ASN A 95 -13.65 -17.05 1.99
C ASN A 95 -13.61 -18.35 2.81
N ALA A 96 -12.62 -19.22 2.58
CA ALA A 96 -12.49 -20.47 3.32
C ALA A 96 -12.11 -20.25 4.80
N HIS A 97 -11.47 -19.11 5.13
CA HIS A 97 -10.95 -18.83 6.48
C HIS A 97 -11.68 -17.68 7.20
N ASP A 98 -12.65 -17.02 6.55
CA ASP A 98 -13.32 -15.80 7.04
C ASP A 98 -12.35 -14.66 7.37
N GLU A 99 -11.36 -14.48 6.50
CA GLU A 99 -10.27 -13.51 6.66
C GLU A 99 -10.39 -12.36 5.65
N ARG A 100 -9.56 -11.33 5.81
CA ARG A 100 -9.52 -10.14 4.95
C ARG A 100 -8.10 -9.82 4.52
N TRP A 101 -7.97 -9.23 3.34
CA TRP A 101 -6.71 -8.78 2.79
C TRP A 101 -6.75 -7.28 2.50
N CYS A 102 -6.00 -6.52 3.29
CA CYS A 102 -5.71 -5.12 3.09
C CYS A 102 -4.60 -4.97 2.06
N LEU A 103 -4.92 -4.34 0.94
CA LEU A 103 -3.95 -3.98 -0.09
C LEU A 103 -3.48 -2.54 0.13
N ARG A 104 -2.16 -2.36 0.07
CA ARG A 104 -1.49 -1.05 0.00
C ARG A 104 -1.09 -0.77 -1.46
N PRO A 105 -1.80 0.11 -2.17
CA PRO A 105 -1.48 0.46 -3.56
C PRO A 105 -0.17 1.25 -3.66
N HIS A 106 0.43 1.27 -4.86
CA HIS A 106 1.64 2.06 -5.14
C HIS A 106 1.78 2.28 -6.65
N ALA A 107 2.28 3.44 -7.09
CA ALA A 107 2.39 3.84 -8.50
C ALA A 107 3.08 2.83 -9.42
N ARG A 108 3.98 2.03 -8.86
CA ARG A 108 4.78 1.03 -9.58
C ARG A 108 4.29 -0.41 -9.41
N HIS A 109 3.12 -0.60 -8.83
CA HIS A 109 2.53 -1.92 -8.57
C HIS A 109 1.39 -2.25 -9.53
N LEU A 110 0.86 -3.46 -9.40
CA LEU A 110 -0.30 -3.97 -10.14
C LEU A 110 -1.57 -3.14 -9.88
N LEU A 111 -1.61 -2.39 -8.77
CA LEU A 111 -2.66 -1.42 -8.45
C LEU A 111 -2.04 0.00 -8.35
N PRO A 112 -1.85 0.69 -9.49
CA PRO A 112 -0.95 1.85 -9.59
C PRO A 112 -1.59 3.20 -9.28
N ASP A 113 -2.92 3.30 -9.30
CA ASP A 113 -3.59 4.60 -9.20
C ASP A 113 -4.98 4.50 -8.56
N PRO A 114 -5.57 5.64 -8.14
CA PRO A 114 -6.90 5.66 -7.54
C PRO A 114 -8.01 5.12 -8.45
N GLN A 115 -7.91 5.31 -9.77
CA GLN A 115 -8.92 4.83 -10.71
C GLN A 115 -8.92 3.30 -10.80
N GLN A 116 -7.74 2.67 -10.81
CA GLN A 116 -7.62 1.21 -10.77
C GLN A 116 -8.08 0.63 -9.43
N CYS A 117 -7.83 1.33 -8.32
CA CYS A 117 -8.42 0.99 -7.02
C CYS A 117 -9.96 0.99 -7.12
N LEU A 118 -10.56 2.04 -7.67
CA LEU A 118 -12.02 2.10 -7.87
C LEU A 118 -12.55 0.99 -8.78
N ASN A 119 -11.82 0.64 -9.84
CA ASN A 119 -12.20 -0.44 -10.75
C ASN A 119 -12.22 -1.79 -10.03
N LEU A 120 -11.20 -2.05 -9.18
CA LEU A 120 -11.16 -3.23 -8.32
C LEU A 120 -12.41 -3.29 -7.43
N LEU A 121 -12.66 -2.24 -6.64
CA LEU A 121 -13.78 -2.22 -5.69
C LEU A 121 -15.13 -2.45 -6.38
N ARG A 122 -15.37 -1.78 -7.52
CA ARG A 122 -16.60 -1.99 -8.30
C ARG A 122 -16.74 -3.43 -8.78
N SER A 123 -15.66 -4.00 -9.33
CA SER A 123 -15.67 -5.37 -9.83
C SER A 123 -15.97 -6.40 -8.76
N ARG A 124 -15.64 -6.11 -7.49
CA ARG A 124 -15.93 -6.96 -6.33
C ARG A 124 -17.35 -6.77 -5.80
N ALA A 125 -17.82 -5.53 -5.70
CA ALA A 125 -19.20 -5.26 -5.31
C ALA A 125 -20.22 -5.97 -6.21
N ASP A 126 -19.92 -6.10 -7.50
CA ASP A 126 -20.76 -6.82 -8.47
C ASP A 126 -20.72 -8.36 -8.29
N GLN A 127 -19.68 -8.90 -7.66
CA GLN A 127 -19.47 -10.34 -7.44
C GLN A 127 -19.97 -10.82 -6.07
N GLU A 128 -19.90 -9.97 -5.05
CA GLU A 128 -20.28 -10.31 -3.69
C GLU A 128 -21.80 -10.20 -3.50
N SER A 129 -22.49 -11.35 -3.51
CA SER A 129 -23.95 -11.44 -3.29
C SER A 129 -24.35 -11.23 -1.82
N GLY A 130 -23.97 -10.09 -1.24
CA GLY A 130 -24.40 -9.65 0.10
C GLY A 130 -23.50 -10.00 1.29
N GLY A 131 -22.27 -10.47 1.03
CA GLY A 131 -21.23 -10.67 2.07
C GLY A 131 -20.36 -9.42 2.28
N PRO A 132 -19.58 -9.35 3.37
CA PRO A 132 -18.60 -8.28 3.58
C PRO A 132 -17.41 -8.42 2.62
N ALA A 133 -16.89 -7.28 2.16
CA ALA A 133 -15.73 -7.23 1.28
C ALA A 133 -14.51 -7.91 1.93
N ARG A 134 -13.95 -8.91 1.23
CA ARG A 134 -12.74 -9.63 1.68
C ARG A 134 -11.46 -8.91 1.32
N ILE A 135 -11.52 -8.05 0.32
CA ILE A 135 -10.41 -7.20 -0.11
C ILE A 135 -10.69 -5.78 0.35
N GLU A 136 -9.79 -5.27 1.18
CA GLU A 136 -9.82 -3.93 1.75
C GLU A 136 -8.62 -3.12 1.19
N LEU A 137 -8.67 -1.80 1.31
CA LEU A 137 -7.61 -0.88 0.88
C LEU A 137 -7.04 -0.09 2.06
N ILE A 138 -5.74 0.16 1.98
CA ILE A 138 -5.06 1.19 2.77
C ILE A 138 -4.86 2.40 1.87
N LEU A 139 -5.33 3.56 2.31
CA LEU A 139 -5.09 4.81 1.58
C LEU A 139 -3.78 5.44 2.05
N GLU A 140 -2.81 5.46 1.14
CA GLU A 140 -1.54 6.19 1.27
C GLU A 140 -1.36 7.04 0.01
N PRO A 141 -1.78 8.32 0.01
CA PRO A 141 -1.91 9.09 -1.22
C PRO A 141 -0.56 9.37 -1.90
N THR A 142 0.52 9.50 -1.11
CA THR A 142 1.87 9.75 -1.60
C THR A 142 2.50 8.56 -2.31
N ALA A 143 2.05 7.33 -2.02
CA ALA A 143 2.47 6.13 -2.73
C ALA A 143 2.01 6.08 -4.20
N PHE A 144 1.05 6.93 -4.60
CA PHE A 144 0.62 7.07 -6.00
C PHE A 144 1.48 8.05 -6.81
N LEU A 145 2.45 8.74 -6.19
CA LEU A 145 3.24 9.74 -6.87
C LEU A 145 4.39 9.10 -7.66
N THR A 146 4.70 9.69 -8.81
CA THR A 146 5.95 9.51 -9.53
C THR A 146 6.76 10.82 -9.44
N PRO A 147 8.07 10.81 -9.71
CA PRO A 147 8.89 12.02 -9.60
C PRO A 147 8.35 13.21 -10.41
N GLN A 148 7.79 12.94 -11.59
CA GLN A 148 7.24 13.96 -12.47
C GLN A 148 5.97 14.62 -11.92
N MET A 149 5.33 14.01 -10.91
CA MET A 149 4.11 14.50 -10.28
C MET A 149 4.38 15.43 -9.09
N LEU A 150 5.61 15.47 -8.56
CA LEU A 150 5.96 16.29 -7.38
C LEU A 150 5.61 17.78 -7.53
N PRO A 151 5.86 18.44 -8.69
CA PRO A 151 5.49 19.85 -8.86
C PRO A 151 3.99 20.13 -8.71
N THR A 152 3.14 19.12 -8.92
CA THR A 152 1.68 19.19 -8.77
C THR A 152 1.20 18.17 -7.73
N GLY A 153 2.03 17.85 -6.74
CA GLY A 153 1.79 16.78 -5.77
C GLY A 153 0.50 16.99 -4.97
N GLU A 154 0.21 18.23 -4.58
CA GLU A 154 -1.03 18.63 -3.90
C GLU A 154 -2.28 18.16 -4.66
N ASP A 155 -2.38 18.47 -5.96
CA ASP A 155 -3.52 18.09 -6.81
C ASP A 155 -3.66 16.58 -6.95
N HIS A 156 -2.54 15.85 -6.99
CA HIS A 156 -2.55 14.39 -7.06
C HIS A 156 -3.01 13.75 -5.75
N ILE A 157 -2.53 14.25 -4.62
CA ILE A 157 -2.96 13.81 -3.29
C ILE A 157 -4.44 14.10 -3.10
N ALA A 158 -4.89 15.33 -3.37
CA ALA A 158 -6.29 15.74 -3.25
C ALA A 158 -7.21 14.85 -4.10
N ARG A 159 -6.80 14.51 -5.33
CA ARG A 159 -7.57 13.58 -6.19
C ARG A 159 -7.64 12.16 -5.63
N ALA A 160 -6.54 11.62 -5.08
CA ALA A 160 -6.55 10.30 -4.47
C ALA A 160 -7.47 10.25 -3.24
N VAL A 161 -7.37 11.26 -2.38
CA VAL A 161 -8.22 11.47 -1.20
C VAL A 161 -9.69 11.58 -1.59
N ALA A 162 -10.03 12.41 -2.59
CA ALA A 162 -11.41 12.58 -3.04
C ALA A 162 -11.99 11.30 -3.68
N ALA A 163 -11.16 10.53 -4.40
CA ALA A 163 -11.60 9.31 -5.07
C ALA A 163 -11.86 8.15 -4.07
N LEU A 164 -10.97 8.00 -3.08
CA LEU A 164 -10.91 6.80 -2.23
C LEU A 164 -11.32 7.05 -0.77
N GLY A 165 -11.16 8.26 -0.23
CA GLY A 165 -11.27 8.52 1.21
C GLY A 165 -12.59 8.11 1.86
N ASP A 166 -13.69 8.23 1.13
CA ASP A 166 -15.05 7.87 1.61
C ASP A 166 -15.49 6.46 1.23
N ARG A 167 -14.60 5.65 0.66
CA ARG A 167 -14.92 4.26 0.30
C ARG A 167 -14.95 3.37 1.54
N PRO A 168 -16.03 2.62 1.80
CA PRO A 168 -16.11 1.74 2.97
C PRO A 168 -14.98 0.69 2.99
N GLU A 169 -14.49 0.30 1.83
CA GLU A 169 -13.39 -0.64 1.66
C GLU A 169 -12.02 -0.04 2.01
N VAL A 170 -11.91 1.30 2.13
CA VAL A 170 -10.75 1.93 2.76
C VAL A 170 -10.92 1.83 4.27
N VAL A 171 -10.02 1.08 4.90
CA VAL A 171 -10.12 0.66 6.31
C VAL A 171 -9.03 1.22 7.21
N ALA A 172 -7.98 1.79 6.61
CA ALA A 172 -6.97 2.55 7.31
C ALA A 172 -6.27 3.53 6.38
N LEU A 173 -5.57 4.47 6.99
CA LEU A 173 -4.81 5.51 6.32
C LEU A 173 -3.33 5.41 6.74
N ILE A 174 -2.42 5.69 5.81
CA ILE A 174 -0.99 5.87 6.11
C ILE A 174 -0.60 7.27 5.65
N ALA A 175 0.00 8.04 6.54
CA ALA A 175 0.62 9.32 6.23
C ALA A 175 2.13 9.15 6.11
N THR A 176 2.62 9.11 4.87
CA THR A 176 4.04 9.16 4.51
C THR A 176 4.29 10.35 3.60
N ASN A 177 5.52 10.82 3.57
CA ASN A 177 6.00 11.74 2.53
C ASN A 177 6.93 10.98 1.57
N VAL A 178 7.48 11.68 0.58
CA VAL A 178 8.37 11.11 -0.42
C VAL A 178 9.65 11.93 -0.53
N ARG A 179 10.74 11.25 -0.83
CA ARG A 179 12.01 11.84 -1.23
C ARG A 179 12.50 11.25 -2.54
N THR A 180 13.14 12.07 -3.34
CA THR A 180 13.78 11.70 -4.59
C THR A 180 15.07 10.96 -4.28
N VAL A 181 15.18 9.76 -4.84
CA VAL A 181 16.40 8.97 -4.81
C VAL A 181 16.95 8.94 -6.22
N ALA A 182 18.12 9.55 -6.39
CA ALA A 182 18.85 9.48 -7.64
C ALA A 182 19.42 8.07 -7.83
N ARG A 183 19.32 7.55 -9.06
CA ARG A 183 20.02 6.34 -9.49
C ARG A 183 20.99 6.68 -10.62
N ASP A 184 22.22 6.21 -10.49
CA ASP A 184 23.24 6.40 -11.52
C ASP A 184 22.77 5.82 -12.85
N GLY A 185 22.61 6.70 -13.86
CA GLY A 185 22.24 6.31 -15.22
C GLY A 185 20.77 5.89 -15.41
N ALA A 186 19.89 6.15 -14.44
CA ALA A 186 18.45 5.83 -14.54
C ALA A 186 17.57 7.03 -14.19
N GLU A 187 16.26 6.91 -14.46
CA GLU A 187 15.29 7.90 -13.98
C GLU A 187 15.30 7.96 -12.45
N ALA A 188 15.08 9.15 -11.91
CA ALA A 188 14.89 9.33 -10.49
C ALA A 188 13.71 8.48 -9.99
N GLU A 189 13.77 8.06 -8.73
CA GLU A 189 12.71 7.29 -8.08
C GLU A 189 12.27 7.99 -6.80
N LEU A 190 11.10 7.61 -6.28
CA LEU A 190 10.64 8.11 -4.99
C LEU A 190 10.77 7.00 -3.95
N ALA A 191 11.33 7.36 -2.80
CA ALA A 191 11.29 6.55 -1.59
C ALA A 191 10.29 7.18 -0.62
N LEU A 192 9.43 6.35 -0.04
CA LEU A 192 8.53 6.77 1.04
C LEU A 192 9.36 7.06 2.30
N CYS A 193 9.01 8.14 3.00
CA CYS A 193 9.67 8.58 4.23
C CYS A 193 8.63 9.10 5.25
N GLU A 194 9.14 9.48 6.42
CA GLU A 194 8.35 10.17 7.44
C GLU A 194 7.79 11.49 6.92
N VAL A 195 6.65 11.91 7.47
CA VAL A 195 5.92 13.08 6.96
C VAL A 195 6.78 14.35 6.95
N GLU A 196 7.58 14.53 8.00
CA GLU A 196 8.41 15.72 8.21
C GLU A 196 9.74 15.68 7.42
N GLU A 197 10.10 14.55 6.84
CA GLU A 197 11.41 14.29 6.23
C GLU A 197 11.36 14.21 4.68
N GLY A 198 10.21 14.55 4.09
CA GLY A 198 10.02 14.48 2.64
C GLY A 198 9.97 15.85 1.95
N GLU A 199 9.79 15.80 0.64
CA GLU A 199 9.84 16.98 -0.24
C GLU A 199 8.51 17.75 -0.33
N LEU A 200 7.40 17.11 0.07
CA LEU A 200 6.09 17.75 0.04
C LEU A 200 5.80 18.47 1.36
N PRO A 201 5.07 19.61 1.35
CA PRO A 201 4.54 20.21 2.56
C PRO A 201 3.71 19.20 3.39
N PRO A 202 4.02 18.98 4.69
CA PRO A 202 3.29 18.06 5.55
C PRO A 202 1.76 18.26 5.56
N ALA A 203 1.32 19.52 5.49
CA ALA A 203 -0.09 19.89 5.48
C ALA A 203 -0.87 19.28 4.30
N TRP A 204 -0.24 19.12 3.14
CA TRP A 204 -0.87 18.48 1.97
C TRP A 204 -1.24 17.01 2.22
N ILE A 205 -0.59 16.37 3.18
CA ILE A 205 -0.77 14.95 3.51
C ILE A 205 -1.62 14.82 4.79
N LEU A 206 -1.24 15.52 5.85
CA LEU A 206 -1.84 15.35 7.17
C LEU A 206 -3.28 15.85 7.22
N GLU A 207 -3.55 17.07 6.76
CA GLU A 207 -4.88 17.68 6.88
C GLU A 207 -5.98 16.81 6.22
N PRO A 208 -5.86 16.37 4.96
CA PRO A 208 -6.91 15.54 4.35
C PRO A 208 -7.04 14.16 5.02
N LEU A 209 -5.94 13.54 5.46
CA LEU A 209 -5.98 12.23 6.08
C LEU A 209 -6.54 12.28 7.51
N GLU A 210 -6.17 13.28 8.30
CA GLU A 210 -6.75 13.52 9.63
C GLU A 210 -8.26 13.82 9.53
N ALA A 211 -8.67 14.59 8.53
CA ALA A 211 -10.09 14.87 8.28
C ALA A 211 -10.87 13.58 7.98
N ILE A 212 -10.33 12.67 7.14
CA ILE A 212 -10.95 11.37 6.87
C ILE A 212 -10.96 10.51 8.14
N ALA A 213 -9.83 10.41 8.84
CA ALA A 213 -9.69 9.60 10.06
C ALA A 213 -10.73 10.02 11.11
N ALA A 214 -10.85 11.32 11.38
CA ALA A 214 -11.81 11.86 12.33
C ALA A 214 -13.26 11.62 11.88
N ARG A 215 -13.57 11.88 10.61
CA ARG A 215 -14.93 11.71 10.06
C ARG A 215 -15.39 10.26 10.07
N ARG A 216 -14.49 9.32 9.77
CA ARG A 216 -14.82 7.90 9.57
C ARG A 216 -14.42 6.99 10.73
N GLY A 217 -13.70 7.50 11.72
CA GLY A 217 -13.13 6.70 12.80
C GLY A 217 -12.09 5.68 12.30
N LEU A 218 -11.36 6.00 11.22
CA LEU A 218 -10.32 5.12 10.70
C LEU A 218 -9.00 5.30 11.45
N PRO A 219 -8.22 4.24 11.65
CA PRO A 219 -6.85 4.38 12.12
C PRO A 219 -6.00 5.13 11.09
N LEU A 220 -5.25 6.11 11.56
CA LEU A 220 -4.25 6.85 10.79
C LEU A 220 -2.87 6.51 11.32
N PHE A 221 -2.09 5.80 10.50
CA PHE A 221 -0.75 5.38 10.83
C PHE A 221 0.28 6.37 10.30
N ARG A 222 1.31 6.61 11.10
CA ARG A 222 2.46 7.44 10.76
C ARG A 222 3.73 6.63 10.96
N PRO A 223 4.64 6.62 9.99
CA PRO A 223 5.95 6.08 10.25
C PRO A 223 6.65 6.91 11.34
N SER A 224 7.45 6.25 12.14
CA SER A 224 8.31 6.84 13.17
C SER A 224 9.73 6.30 12.98
N PRO A 225 10.78 7.00 13.45
CA PRO A 225 12.13 6.49 13.34
C PRO A 225 12.25 5.16 14.10
N ALA A 226 13.08 4.25 13.61
CA ALA A 226 13.50 3.13 14.44
C ALA A 226 14.15 3.70 15.72
N PRO A 227 13.80 3.25 16.93
CA PRO A 227 14.50 3.68 18.13
C PRO A 227 16.00 3.42 17.94
N SER A 228 16.80 4.46 18.13
CA SER A 228 18.26 4.37 18.11
C SER A 228 18.69 3.42 19.22
N GLY A 229 19.04 2.18 18.84
CA GLY A 229 19.60 1.18 19.76
C GLY A 229 21.06 1.46 20.10
#